data_AF-A0A396ILZ0-F1
#
_entry.id   AF-A0A396ILZ0-F1
#
_cell.length_a   1.000
_cell.length_b   1.000
_cell.length_c   1.000
_cell.angle_alpha   90.00
_cell.angle_beta   90.00
_cell.angle_gamma   90.00
#
_symmetry.space_group_name_H-M   'P 1'
#
loop_
_entity.id
_entity.type
_entity.pdbx_description
1 polymer ?
#
loop_
_entity_poly.entity_id
_entity_poly.type
_entity_poly.pdbx_seq_one_letter_code
_entity_poly.pdbx_strand_id
1 'polypeptide(L)'
;MLEISCASDVLQVVKWRCPNQTLPPNSDTGFQKKVLYLESIGIDSFSLIENHPKLVTASLDDIKSTVKYITGMDFSAIEFRRLVGMCPEILTTKVSDIIPVFTFLHREVRVNGSNIKHVINRRPRLIICNVDKQLRPTMYFLQSIGIEEVNKHTHLLSCSVEDKFIPRIEYFENIGFSCRDTTSMFRRFPQLFCYSIKNNLVFLIIWHRRGKQAHPFTLFFVTFFFYG
;
A
#
# COMPACT_ATOMS: atom_id res chain seq x y z
N MET A 1 -22.62 -69.15 3.71
CA MET A 1 -21.49 -68.60 4.48
C MET A 1 -21.42 -67.11 4.15
N LEU A 2 -21.86 -66.29 5.12
CA LEU A 2 -21.64 -64.85 5.32
C LEU A 2 -22.24 -63.79 4.37
N GLU A 3 -22.99 -62.89 5.01
CA GLU A 3 -23.62 -61.60 4.63
C GLU A 3 -22.56 -60.54 4.13
N ILE A 4 -22.84 -59.36 3.55
CA ILE A 4 -23.54 -58.14 4.04
C ILE A 4 -23.66 -57.06 2.91
N SER A 5 -24.84 -56.42 2.79
CA SER A 5 -25.23 -55.00 2.54
C SER A 5 -24.55 -54.00 1.53
N CYS A 6 -25.40 -53.45 0.64
CA CYS A 6 -25.79 -52.04 0.33
C CYS A 6 -24.79 -50.87 0.10
N ALA A 7 -25.00 -50.20 -1.07
CA ALA A 7 -24.95 -48.78 -1.47
C ALA A 7 -24.05 -47.71 -0.77
N SER A 8 -23.34 -46.94 -1.62
CA SER A 8 -23.02 -45.48 -1.59
C SER A 8 -21.55 -45.18 -1.95
N ASP A 9 -21.24 -43.93 -2.33
CA ASP A 9 -19.90 -43.31 -2.56
C ASP A 9 -19.37 -43.39 -4.02
N VAL A 10 -19.07 -42.34 -4.79
CA VAL A 10 -18.72 -40.93 -4.52
C VAL A 10 -19.07 -40.06 -5.74
N LEU A 11 -20.03 -39.12 -5.59
CA LEU A 11 -20.18 -37.94 -6.45
C LEU A 11 -20.25 -36.71 -5.53
N GLN A 12 -19.11 -36.12 -5.16
CA GLN A 12 -19.05 -34.89 -4.35
C GLN A 12 -17.74 -34.12 -4.57
N VAL A 13 -17.68 -33.15 -5.50
CA VAL A 13 -16.94 -31.87 -5.32
C VAL A 13 -17.55 -30.74 -6.18
N VAL A 14 -18.88 -30.61 -6.28
CA VAL A 14 -19.52 -29.34 -6.73
C VAL A 14 -20.90 -29.22 -6.08
N LYS A 15 -20.94 -28.94 -4.77
CA LYS A 15 -22.11 -28.32 -4.11
C LYS A 15 -21.75 -28.00 -2.66
N TRP A 16 -21.34 -26.77 -2.42
CA TRP A 16 -21.75 -26.10 -1.18
C TRP A 16 -22.82 -25.07 -1.57
N ARG A 17 -24.05 -25.57 -1.73
CA ARG A 17 -25.23 -24.81 -1.32
C ARG A 17 -25.33 -25.02 0.19
N CYS A 18 -25.25 -23.97 0.98
CA CYS A 18 -25.61 -24.07 2.39
C CYS A 18 -27.12 -24.43 2.49
N PRO A 19 -27.48 -25.46 3.28
CA PRO A 19 -28.87 -25.76 3.59
C PRO A 19 -29.43 -24.68 4.52
N ASN A 20 -30.73 -24.40 4.39
CA ASN A 20 -31.52 -23.51 5.25
C ASN A 20 -31.02 -23.47 6.70
N GLN A 21 -30.21 -22.45 7.02
CA GLN A 21 -30.04 -22.03 8.39
C GLN A 21 -31.17 -21.05 8.66
N THR A 22 -32.17 -21.50 9.41
CA THR A 22 -33.03 -20.59 10.15
C THR A 22 -32.10 -19.80 11.07
N LEU A 23 -31.81 -18.56 10.68
CA LEU A 23 -30.99 -17.64 11.46
C LEU A 23 -31.59 -17.57 12.88
N PRO A 24 -30.79 -17.72 13.95
CA PRO A 24 -31.28 -17.47 15.30
C PRO A 24 -31.83 -16.03 15.37
N PRO A 25 -32.97 -15.79 16.05
CA PRO A 25 -33.61 -14.49 16.09
C PRO A 25 -32.88 -13.54 17.06
N ASN A 26 -31.58 -13.31 16.86
CA ASN A 26 -30.84 -12.14 17.36
C ASN A 26 -29.37 -12.05 16.86
N SER A 27 -29.09 -12.41 15.60
CA SER A 27 -27.77 -12.13 15.03
C SER A 27 -27.71 -10.69 14.49
N ASP A 28 -27.17 -9.79 15.31
CA ASP A 28 -26.68 -8.45 15.01
C ASP A 28 -27.10 -7.84 13.66
N THR A 29 -28.29 -7.21 13.65
CA THR A 29 -28.81 -6.52 12.45
C THR A 29 -27.83 -5.48 11.87
N GLY A 30 -26.88 -4.97 12.66
CA GLY A 30 -25.84 -4.05 12.21
C GLY A 30 -24.81 -4.72 11.31
N PHE A 31 -24.37 -5.93 11.68
CA PHE A 31 -23.41 -6.70 10.90
C PHE A 31 -23.97 -7.14 9.54
N GLN A 32 -25.19 -7.67 9.52
CA GLN A 32 -25.86 -8.09 8.28
C GLN A 32 -26.03 -6.91 7.30
N LYS A 33 -26.48 -5.74 7.79
CA LYS A 33 -26.60 -4.53 6.97
C LYS A 33 -25.27 -4.08 6.37
N LYS A 34 -24.17 -4.29 7.09
CA LYS A 34 -22.82 -3.94 6.63
C LYS A 34 -22.35 -4.87 5.51
N VAL A 35 -22.54 -6.18 5.68
CA VAL A 35 -22.24 -7.20 4.66
C VAL A 35 -23.01 -6.89 3.37
N LEU A 36 -24.33 -6.72 3.47
CA LEU A 36 -25.18 -6.38 2.31
C LEU A 36 -24.75 -5.09 1.62
N TYR A 37 -24.32 -4.07 2.38
CA TYR A 37 -23.82 -2.83 1.81
C TYR A 37 -22.51 -3.04 1.04
N LEU A 38 -21.54 -3.77 1.60
CA LEU A 38 -20.27 -4.07 0.93
C LEU A 38 -20.47 -4.88 -0.35
N GLU A 39 -21.36 -5.88 -0.32
CA GLU A 39 -21.72 -6.66 -1.50
C GLU A 39 -22.40 -5.80 -2.58
N SER A 40 -23.24 -4.84 -2.18
CA SER A 40 -23.93 -3.93 -3.11
C SER A 40 -22.96 -3.02 -3.90
N ILE A 41 -21.79 -2.72 -3.33
CA ILE A 41 -20.71 -1.97 -4.00
C ILE A 41 -19.69 -2.91 -4.69
N GLY A 42 -19.96 -4.22 -4.68
CA GLY A 42 -19.17 -5.26 -5.31
C GLY A 42 -17.86 -5.58 -4.59
N ILE A 43 -17.80 -5.35 -3.28
CA ILE A 43 -16.67 -5.74 -2.43
C ILE A 43 -17.02 -7.06 -1.76
N ASP A 44 -16.14 -8.06 -1.88
CA ASP A 44 -16.30 -9.33 -1.19
C ASP A 44 -16.08 -9.14 0.32
N SER A 45 -17.17 -9.17 1.08
CA SER A 45 -17.16 -8.96 2.52
C SER A 45 -16.45 -10.07 3.29
N PHE A 46 -16.48 -11.31 2.79
CA PHE A 46 -15.96 -12.45 3.54
C PHE A 46 -14.42 -12.40 3.65
N SER A 47 -13.73 -12.25 2.52
CA SER A 47 -12.26 -12.11 2.51
C SER A 47 -11.80 -10.85 3.23
N LEU A 48 -12.58 -9.78 3.16
CA LEU A 48 -12.26 -8.50 3.79
C LEU A 48 -12.34 -8.58 5.32
N ILE A 49 -13.37 -9.23 5.87
CA ILE A 49 -13.57 -9.38 7.32
C ILE A 49 -12.53 -10.30 7.93
N GLU A 50 -12.18 -11.40 7.25
CA GLU A 50 -11.14 -12.34 7.70
C GLU A 50 -9.78 -11.64 7.85
N ASN A 51 -9.42 -10.79 6.88
CA ASN A 51 -8.13 -10.12 6.86
C ASN A 51 -8.11 -8.78 7.64
N HIS A 52 -9.28 -8.17 7.90
CA HIS A 52 -9.39 -6.84 8.51
C HIS A 52 -10.52 -6.79 9.56
N PRO A 53 -10.32 -7.38 10.75
CA PRO A 53 -11.37 -7.48 11.79
C PRO A 53 -11.89 -6.13 12.30
N LYS A 54 -11.11 -5.04 12.13
CA LYS A 54 -11.53 -3.67 12.47
C LYS A 54 -12.77 -3.21 11.69
N LEU A 55 -13.07 -3.81 10.55
CA LEU A 55 -14.28 -3.52 9.79
C LEU A 55 -15.54 -3.95 10.52
N VAL A 56 -15.47 -4.99 11.34
CA VAL A 56 -16.60 -5.51 12.12
C VAL A 56 -17.04 -4.46 13.15
N THR A 57 -16.09 -3.78 13.78
CA THR A 57 -16.36 -2.77 14.82
C THR A 57 -16.63 -1.36 14.26
N ALA A 58 -16.26 -1.08 13.02
CA ALA A 58 -16.50 0.22 12.39
C ALA A 58 -18.00 0.52 12.21
N SER A 59 -18.39 1.79 12.33
CA SER A 59 -19.77 2.22 12.08
C SER A 59 -20.13 2.10 10.59
N LEU A 60 -21.33 1.60 10.28
CA LEU A 60 -21.82 1.51 8.90
C LEU A 60 -21.94 2.91 8.25
N ASP A 61 -22.32 3.91 9.04
CA ASP A 61 -22.48 5.28 8.53
C ASP A 61 -21.13 5.93 8.23
N ASP A 62 -20.10 5.62 9.01
CA ASP A 62 -18.73 6.06 8.74
C ASP A 62 -18.22 5.43 7.44
N ILE A 63 -18.42 4.11 7.26
CA ILE A 63 -18.04 3.40 6.04
C ILE A 63 -18.74 4.03 4.83
N LYS A 64 -20.06 4.24 4.90
CA LYS A 64 -20.85 4.87 3.82
C LYS A 64 -20.36 6.27 3.50
N SER A 65 -20.05 7.06 4.52
CA SER A 65 -19.54 8.44 4.37
C SER A 65 -18.19 8.44 3.66
N THR A 66 -17.29 7.53 4.04
CA THR A 66 -15.98 7.39 3.41
C THR A 66 -16.07 6.89 1.97
N VAL A 67 -16.92 5.89 1.70
CA VAL A 67 -17.18 5.42 0.33
C VAL A 67 -17.71 6.57 -0.53
N LYS A 68 -18.72 7.29 -0.05
CA LYS A 68 -19.31 8.44 -0.77
C LYS A 68 -18.31 9.55 -1.02
N TYR A 69 -17.45 9.85 -0.06
CA TYR A 69 -16.42 10.87 -0.22
C TYR A 69 -15.39 10.49 -1.28
N ILE A 70 -14.90 9.24 -1.26
CA ILE A 70 -13.90 8.78 -2.23
C ILE A 70 -14.50 8.65 -3.63
N THR A 71 -15.72 8.13 -3.77
CA THR A 71 -16.40 8.07 -5.08
C THR A 71 -16.76 9.46 -5.62
N GLY A 72 -16.97 10.44 -4.73
CA GLY A 72 -17.13 11.86 -5.10
C GLY A 72 -15.84 12.54 -5.60
N MET A 73 -14.67 11.92 -5.44
CA MET A 73 -13.37 12.41 -5.94
C MET A 73 -13.05 11.85 -7.34
N ASP A 74 -14.06 11.65 -8.17
CA ASP A 74 -13.95 11.10 -9.54
C ASP A 74 -13.34 9.69 -9.65
N PHE A 75 -13.33 8.91 -8.57
CA PHE A 75 -12.96 7.49 -8.63
C PHE A 75 -14.13 6.66 -9.15
N SER A 76 -13.90 5.85 -10.18
CA SER A 76 -14.88 4.87 -10.63
C SER A 76 -15.07 3.77 -9.58
N ALA A 77 -16.20 3.07 -9.62
CA ALA A 77 -16.46 1.93 -8.73
C ALA A 77 -15.37 0.84 -8.84
N ILE A 78 -14.84 0.61 -10.06
CA ILE A 78 -13.77 -0.36 -10.30
C ILE A 78 -12.48 0.07 -9.60
N GLU A 79 -12.11 1.34 -9.73
CA GLU A 79 -10.92 1.87 -9.07
C GLU A 79 -11.07 1.84 -7.55
N PHE A 80 -12.22 2.25 -7.03
CA PHE A 80 -12.50 2.18 -5.59
C PHE A 80 -12.33 0.76 -5.05
N ARG A 81 -12.92 -0.26 -5.71
CA ARG A 81 -12.74 -1.67 -5.32
C ARG A 81 -11.27 -2.08 -5.33
N ARG A 82 -10.50 -1.64 -6.32
CA ARG A 82 -9.05 -1.89 -6.39
C ARG A 82 -8.31 -1.23 -5.22
N LEU A 83 -8.66 0.00 -4.85
CA LEU A 83 -8.07 0.68 -3.69
C LEU A 83 -8.34 -0.13 -2.41
N VAL A 84 -9.58 -0.56 -2.20
CA VAL A 84 -9.96 -1.39 -1.05
C VAL A 84 -9.21 -2.71 -1.07
N GLY A 85 -9.14 -3.43 -2.20
CA GLY A 85 -8.40 -4.68 -2.28
C GLY A 85 -6.91 -4.54 -1.97
N MET A 86 -6.31 -3.38 -2.24
CA MET A 86 -4.91 -3.07 -1.90
C MET A 86 -4.72 -2.55 -0.47
N CYS A 87 -5.74 -1.90 0.09
CA CYS A 87 -5.69 -1.23 1.39
C CYS A 87 -7.10 -1.17 2.02
N PRO A 88 -7.56 -2.25 2.64
CA PRO A 88 -8.90 -2.31 3.23
C PRO A 88 -9.14 -1.31 4.37
N GLU A 89 -8.06 -0.82 5.00
CA GLU A 89 -8.13 0.18 6.07
C GLU A 89 -8.80 1.49 5.64
N ILE A 90 -8.83 1.77 4.34
CA ILE A 90 -9.55 2.92 3.76
C ILE A 90 -11.00 2.95 4.24
N LEU A 91 -11.69 1.80 4.30
CA LEU A 91 -13.10 1.72 4.71
C LEU A 91 -13.31 2.08 6.19
N THR A 92 -12.28 1.92 7.02
CA THR A 92 -12.31 2.25 8.46
C THR A 92 -11.76 3.64 8.77
N THR A 93 -11.27 4.36 7.76
CA THR A 93 -10.68 5.69 7.93
C THR A 93 -11.78 6.74 7.85
N LYS A 94 -11.74 7.75 8.74
CA LYS A 94 -12.72 8.83 8.76
C LYS A 94 -12.43 9.84 7.66
N VAL A 95 -13.48 10.42 7.08
CA VAL A 95 -13.36 11.48 6.06
C VAL A 95 -12.55 12.67 6.56
N SER A 96 -12.64 13.01 7.86
CA SER A 96 -11.85 14.06 8.50
C SER A 96 -10.34 13.84 8.42
N ASP A 97 -9.90 12.58 8.35
CA ASP A 97 -8.48 12.22 8.27
C ASP A 97 -8.01 12.15 6.81
N ILE A 98 -8.95 11.90 5.88
CA ILE A 98 -8.70 11.79 4.45
C ILE A 98 -8.53 13.18 3.80
N ILE A 99 -9.40 14.15 4.14
CA ILE A 99 -9.38 15.51 3.57
C ILE A 99 -7.97 16.16 3.67
N PRO A 100 -7.29 16.12 4.84
CA PRO A 100 -5.94 16.67 4.97
C PRO A 100 -4.93 16.03 4.03
N VAL A 101 -5.03 14.73 3.74
CA VAL A 101 -4.10 14.04 2.83
C VAL A 101 -4.20 14.58 1.41
N PHE A 102 -5.42 14.71 0.89
CA PHE A 102 -5.64 15.29 -0.45
C PHE A 102 -5.16 16.74 -0.51
N THR A 103 -5.42 17.51 0.56
CA THR A 103 -4.96 18.90 0.68
C THR A 103 -3.43 19.00 0.70
N PHE A 104 -2.76 18.13 1.46
CA PHE A 104 -1.31 18.03 1.55
C PHE A 104 -0.68 17.68 0.20
N LEU A 105 -1.20 16.65 -0.48
CA LEU A 105 -0.70 16.25 -1.80
C LEU A 105 -0.81 17.37 -2.84
N HIS A 106 -1.93 18.10 -2.83
CA HIS A 106 -2.14 19.20 -3.77
C HIS A 106 -1.31 20.45 -3.42
N ARG A 107 -1.36 20.92 -2.17
CA ARG A 107 -0.83 22.22 -1.76
C ARG A 107 0.65 22.18 -1.36
N GLU A 108 1.06 21.16 -0.62
CA GLU A 108 2.43 21.07 -0.07
C GLU A 108 3.33 20.30 -1.03
N VAL A 109 2.90 19.13 -1.49
CA VAL A 109 3.68 18.29 -2.41
C VAL A 109 3.59 18.78 -3.87
N ARG A 110 2.64 19.66 -4.19
CA ARG A 110 2.41 20.22 -5.53
C ARG A 110 2.07 19.17 -6.59
N VAL A 111 1.30 18.16 -6.21
CA VAL A 111 0.71 17.22 -7.19
C VAL A 111 -0.45 17.94 -7.89
N ASN A 112 -0.41 18.00 -9.22
CA ASN A 112 -1.51 18.55 -10.01
C ASN A 112 -2.81 17.79 -9.70
N GLY A 113 -3.93 18.53 -9.53
CA GLY A 113 -5.25 17.96 -9.26
C GLY A 113 -5.62 16.79 -10.19
N SER A 114 -5.31 16.90 -11.50
CA SER A 114 -5.58 15.83 -12.48
C SER A 114 -4.79 14.55 -12.21
N ASN A 115 -3.64 14.65 -11.55
CA ASN A 115 -2.74 13.53 -11.27
C ASN A 115 -2.91 12.93 -9.87
N ILE A 116 -3.65 13.59 -8.97
CA ILE A 116 -3.88 13.09 -7.60
C ILE A 116 -4.49 11.68 -7.65
N LYS A 117 -5.52 11.50 -8.48
CA LYS A 117 -6.16 10.20 -8.68
C LYS A 117 -5.16 9.12 -9.09
N HIS A 118 -4.25 9.43 -10.01
CA HIS A 118 -3.20 8.51 -10.44
C HIS A 118 -2.24 8.16 -9.29
N VAL A 119 -1.80 9.14 -8.51
CA VAL A 119 -0.93 8.94 -7.34
C VAL A 119 -1.57 8.02 -6.32
N ILE A 120 -2.85 8.25 -5.99
CA ILE A 120 -3.60 7.43 -5.05
C ILE A 120 -3.81 6.00 -5.57
N ASN A 121 -4.16 5.83 -6.84
CA ASN A 121 -4.30 4.50 -7.46
C ASN A 121 -3.00 3.68 -7.43
N ARG A 122 -1.85 4.34 -7.52
CA ARG A 122 -0.53 3.70 -7.42
C ARG A 122 -0.16 3.36 -5.98
N ARG A 123 -0.56 4.21 -5.01
CA ARG A 123 -0.24 4.03 -3.59
C ARG A 123 -1.43 4.40 -2.69
N PRO A 124 -2.41 3.49 -2.54
CA PRO A 124 -3.64 3.75 -1.76
C PRO A 124 -3.36 4.05 -0.29
N ARG A 125 -2.27 3.48 0.25
CA ARG A 125 -1.81 3.72 1.63
C ARG A 125 -1.55 5.18 1.97
N LEU A 126 -1.36 6.07 0.99
CA LEU A 126 -1.23 7.51 1.25
C LEU A 126 -2.48 8.06 1.96
N ILE A 127 -3.68 7.60 1.58
CA ILE A 127 -4.96 8.08 2.13
C ILE A 127 -5.07 7.86 3.64
N ILE A 128 -4.49 6.77 4.15
CA ILE A 128 -4.61 6.37 5.56
C ILE A 128 -3.45 6.91 6.42
N CYS A 129 -2.46 7.56 5.80
CA CYS A 129 -1.32 8.11 6.53
C CYS A 129 -1.71 9.42 7.21
N ASN A 130 -1.27 9.60 8.46
CA ASN A 130 -1.43 10.88 9.14
C ASN A 130 -0.49 11.94 8.53
N VAL A 131 -1.03 13.11 8.20
CA VAL A 131 -0.25 14.18 7.55
C VAL A 131 0.89 14.66 8.44
N ASP A 132 0.60 14.94 9.71
CA ASP A 132 1.56 15.59 10.63
C ASP A 132 2.63 14.63 11.15
N LYS A 133 2.26 13.36 11.36
CA LYS A 133 3.13 12.35 11.95
C LYS A 133 3.90 11.51 10.93
N GLN A 134 3.43 11.46 9.68
CA GLN A 134 4.02 10.59 8.66
C GLN A 134 4.36 11.37 7.39
N LEU A 135 3.37 11.95 6.70
CA LEU A 135 3.58 12.47 5.35
C LEU A 135 4.51 13.71 5.34
N ARG A 136 4.28 14.67 6.23
CA ARG A 136 5.06 15.90 6.29
C ARG A 136 6.49 15.69 6.81
N PRO A 137 6.74 14.91 7.88
CA PRO A 137 8.10 14.53 8.28
C PRO A 137 8.87 13.84 7.13
N THR A 138 8.20 12.94 6.41
CA THR A 138 8.82 12.25 5.27
C THR A 138 9.16 13.22 4.14
N MET A 139 8.28 14.17 3.82
CA MET A 139 8.54 15.22 2.83
C MET A 139 9.75 16.07 3.22
N TYR A 140 9.83 16.52 4.46
CA TYR A 140 10.96 17.32 4.95
C TYR A 140 12.27 16.54 4.95
N PHE A 141 12.24 15.26 5.30
CA PHE A 141 13.41 14.39 5.19
C PHE A 141 13.88 14.25 3.74
N LEU A 142 12.97 14.02 2.78
CA LEU A 142 13.33 13.92 1.36
C LEU A 142 13.96 15.23 0.87
N GLN A 143 13.41 16.38 1.28
CA GLN A 143 13.97 17.68 0.95
C GLN A 143 15.33 17.93 1.60
N SER A 144 15.54 17.50 2.85
CA SER A 144 16.81 17.68 3.55
C SER A 144 17.96 16.89 2.94
N ILE A 145 17.67 15.76 2.29
CA ILE A 145 18.65 15.00 1.49
C ILE A 145 18.77 15.48 0.04
N GLY A 146 18.07 16.56 -0.33
CA GLY A 146 18.15 17.21 -1.64
C GLY A 146 17.21 16.66 -2.71
N ILE A 147 16.12 15.99 -2.33
CA ILE A 147 15.03 15.61 -3.24
C ILE A 147 13.96 16.69 -3.17
N GLU A 148 14.08 17.70 -4.02
CA GLU A 148 13.16 18.85 -4.05
C GLU A 148 11.82 18.51 -4.71
N GLU A 149 11.85 17.72 -5.79
CA GLU A 149 10.69 17.32 -6.59
C GLU A 149 9.95 16.11 -5.97
N VAL A 150 9.41 16.30 -4.76
CA VAL A 150 8.73 15.24 -3.99
C VAL A 150 7.48 14.70 -4.71
N ASN A 151 6.83 15.51 -5.55
CA ASN A 151 5.74 15.10 -6.44
C ASN A 151 6.08 13.90 -7.34
N LYS A 152 7.36 13.73 -7.73
CA LYS A 152 7.82 12.58 -8.53
C LYS A 152 8.07 11.32 -7.69
N HIS A 153 8.15 11.47 -6.37
CA HIS A 153 8.50 10.41 -5.42
C HIS A 153 7.42 10.19 -4.35
N THR A 154 6.16 10.51 -4.64
CA THR A 154 5.01 10.43 -3.70
C THR A 154 4.85 9.06 -3.02
N HIS A 155 5.24 7.97 -3.67
CA HIS A 155 5.22 6.62 -3.09
C HIS A 155 6.06 6.49 -1.81
N LEU A 156 7.12 7.30 -1.68
CA LEU A 156 8.00 7.34 -0.52
C LEU A 156 7.32 7.96 0.71
N LEU A 157 6.36 8.87 0.54
CA LEU A 157 5.70 9.59 1.63
C LEU A 157 4.97 8.66 2.61
N SER A 158 4.54 7.48 2.13
CA SER A 158 3.88 6.46 2.96
C SER A 158 4.84 5.62 3.83
N CYS A 159 6.15 5.87 3.79
CA CYS A 159 7.16 5.12 4.50
C CYS A 159 7.71 5.90 5.70
N SER A 160 7.78 5.27 6.88
CA SER A 160 8.41 5.81 8.09
C SER A 160 9.87 6.18 7.83
N VAL A 161 10.28 7.39 8.23
CA VAL A 161 11.67 7.84 8.08
C VAL A 161 12.56 7.03 9.03
N GLU A 162 12.11 6.92 10.27
CA GLU A 162 12.79 6.28 11.39
C GLU A 162 12.93 4.77 11.15
N ASP A 163 11.89 4.10 10.66
CA ASP A 163 11.90 2.64 10.53
C ASP A 163 12.41 2.16 9.17
N LYS A 164 12.33 2.99 8.11
CA LYS A 164 12.67 2.56 6.75
C LYS A 164 13.81 3.32 6.10
N PHE A 165 13.95 4.62 6.35
CA PHE A 165 14.93 5.43 5.62
C PHE A 165 16.26 5.49 6.37
N ILE A 166 16.23 5.82 7.67
CA ILE A 166 17.42 5.89 8.51
C ILE A 166 18.18 4.56 8.52
N PRO A 167 17.56 3.38 8.78
CA PRO A 167 18.29 2.12 8.82
C PRO A 167 18.94 1.75 7.48
N ARG A 168 18.37 2.26 6.37
CA ARG A 168 18.96 2.06 5.05
C ARG A 168 20.15 2.98 4.80
N ILE A 169 20.09 4.24 5.22
CA ILE A 169 21.24 5.14 5.12
C ILE A 169 22.38 4.62 5.99
N GLU A 170 22.09 4.29 7.25
CA GLU A 170 23.07 3.72 8.19
C GLU A 170 23.69 2.44 7.66
N TYR A 171 22.93 1.58 6.96
CA TYR A 171 23.49 0.41 6.31
C TYR A 171 24.59 0.76 5.31
N PHE A 172 24.40 1.79 4.46
CA PHE A 172 25.41 2.22 3.49
C PHE A 172 26.62 2.86 4.17
N GLU A 173 26.42 3.57 5.27
CA GLU A 173 27.54 4.13 6.04
C GLU A 173 28.36 3.01 6.72
N ASN A 174 27.69 2.01 7.29
CA ASN A 174 28.33 0.86 7.96
C ASN A 174 29.15 -0.04 7.02
N ILE A 175 28.80 -0.10 5.74
CA ILE A 175 29.59 -0.84 4.73
C ILE A 175 30.77 -0.02 4.17
N GLY A 176 30.91 1.25 4.58
CA GLY A 176 32.07 2.10 4.32
C GLY A 176 31.86 3.28 3.37
N PHE A 177 30.62 3.62 2.99
CA PHE A 177 30.37 4.87 2.27
C PHE A 177 30.38 6.05 3.23
N SER A 178 30.88 7.21 2.79
CA SER A 178 30.75 8.43 3.58
C SER A 178 29.29 8.87 3.64
N CYS A 179 28.90 9.59 4.69
CA CYS A 179 27.55 10.18 4.79
C CYS A 179 27.19 10.98 3.52
N ARG A 180 28.13 11.80 3.02
CA ARG A 180 27.97 12.58 1.78
C ARG A 180 27.68 11.71 0.56
N ASP A 181 28.43 10.63 0.37
CA ASP A 181 28.25 9.74 -0.76
C ASP A 181 26.93 9.00 -0.67
N THR A 182 26.59 8.49 0.51
CA THR A 182 25.31 7.85 0.78
C THR A 182 24.15 8.80 0.47
N THR A 183 24.14 10.01 1.03
CA THR A 183 23.11 11.02 0.73
C THR A 183 23.04 11.30 -0.77
N SER A 184 24.18 11.44 -1.47
CA SER A 184 24.23 11.64 -2.92
C SER A 184 23.59 10.48 -3.70
N MET A 185 23.85 9.24 -3.28
CA MET A 185 23.26 8.04 -3.89
C MET A 185 21.74 8.00 -3.73
N PHE A 186 21.23 8.21 -2.50
CA PHE A 186 19.78 8.23 -2.24
C PHE A 186 19.07 9.41 -2.89
N ARG A 187 19.73 10.57 -3.02
CA ARG A 187 19.22 11.73 -3.75
C ARG A 187 19.08 11.45 -5.25
N ARG A 188 20.11 10.88 -5.88
CA ARG A 188 20.11 10.54 -7.31
C ARG A 188 19.18 9.38 -7.62
N PHE A 189 18.99 8.47 -6.67
CA PHE A 189 18.11 7.32 -6.85
C PHE A 189 17.26 7.05 -5.60
N PRO A 190 16.16 7.80 -5.42
CA PRO A 190 15.28 7.64 -4.25
C PRO A 190 14.64 6.25 -4.15
N GLN A 191 14.62 5.47 -5.24
CA GLN A 191 14.15 4.09 -5.24
C GLN A 191 15.01 3.16 -4.35
N LEU A 192 16.23 3.55 -3.96
CA LEU A 192 17.03 2.84 -2.94
C LEU A 192 16.27 2.65 -1.63
N PHE A 193 15.38 3.58 -1.27
CA PHE A 193 14.50 3.44 -0.12
C PHE A 193 13.43 2.36 -0.26
N CYS A 194 13.30 1.71 -1.41
CA CYS A 194 12.36 0.62 -1.64
C CYS A 194 13.04 -0.74 -1.75
N TYR A 195 14.34 -0.80 -2.06
CA TYR A 195 15.05 -2.06 -2.18
C TYR A 195 15.26 -2.74 -0.82
N SER A 196 15.23 -4.08 -0.84
CA SER A 196 15.58 -4.91 0.30
C SER A 196 17.09 -4.98 0.41
N ILE A 197 17.61 -4.75 1.62
CA ILE A 197 19.04 -4.68 1.93
C ILE A 197 19.75 -6.00 1.56
N LYS A 198 19.05 -7.14 1.62
CA LYS A 198 19.68 -8.47 1.58
C LYS A 198 20.27 -8.90 0.24
N ASN A 199 19.71 -8.53 -0.92
CA ASN A 199 20.09 -9.19 -2.19
C ASN A 199 20.55 -8.28 -3.33
N ASN A 200 20.16 -7.00 -3.39
CA ASN A 200 20.45 -6.14 -4.56
C ASN A 200 21.57 -5.11 -4.32
N LEU A 201 21.90 -4.80 -3.07
CA LEU A 201 22.86 -3.74 -2.74
C LEU A 201 24.33 -4.21 -2.83
N VAL A 202 24.57 -5.51 -2.66
CA VAL A 202 25.91 -6.12 -2.79
C VAL A 202 26.54 -5.83 -4.16
N PHE A 203 25.74 -5.76 -5.22
CA PHE A 203 26.23 -5.49 -6.57
C PHE A 203 26.75 -4.05 -6.75
N LEU A 204 26.10 -3.07 -6.12
CA LEU A 204 26.57 -1.68 -6.05
C LEU A 204 27.90 -1.56 -5.27
N ILE A 205 28.06 -2.35 -4.20
CA ILE A 205 29.26 -2.39 -3.35
C ILE A 205 30.46 -3.01 -4.10
N ILE A 206 30.23 -4.10 -4.83
CA ILE A 206 31.27 -4.76 -5.65
C ILE A 206 31.76 -3.82 -6.76
N TRP A 207 30.87 -3.01 -7.34
CA TRP A 207 31.23 -2.04 -8.38
C TRP A 207 32.12 -0.91 -7.84
N HIS A 208 31.80 -0.33 -6.67
CA HIS A 208 32.63 0.71 -6.05
C HIS A 208 34.03 0.19 -5.66
N ARG A 209 34.11 -1.04 -5.13
CA ARG A 209 35.39 -1.66 -4.73
C ARG A 209 36.28 -2.13 -5.88
N ARG A 210 35.75 -2.36 -7.10
CA ARG A 210 36.52 -2.97 -8.21
C ARG A 210 36.99 -2.04 -9.32
N GLY A 211 36.66 -0.74 -9.31
CA GLY A 211 37.26 0.22 -10.26
C GLY A 211 37.17 -0.20 -11.74
N LYS A 212 36.07 0.18 -12.41
CA LYS A 212 35.96 0.23 -13.89
C LYS A 212 36.26 -1.07 -14.69
N GLN A 213 35.70 -2.21 -14.30
CA GLN A 213 35.52 -3.35 -15.23
C GLN A 213 34.16 -4.01 -14.94
N ALA A 214 33.17 -3.89 -15.82
CA ALA A 214 31.88 -4.58 -15.68
C ALA A 214 31.28 -5.00 -17.04
N HIS A 215 30.68 -6.19 -17.02
CA HIS A 215 29.98 -6.88 -18.11
C HIS A 215 28.71 -6.15 -18.62
N PRO A 216 28.17 -6.54 -19.79
CA PRO A 216 27.16 -5.75 -20.54
C PRO A 216 25.84 -5.49 -19.81
N PHE A 217 25.39 -6.37 -18.92
CA PHE A 217 24.15 -6.18 -18.17
C PHE A 217 24.24 -5.07 -17.09
N THR A 218 25.46 -4.62 -16.75
CA THR A 218 25.72 -3.57 -15.76
C THR A 218 25.78 -2.17 -16.38
N LEU A 219 25.93 -2.07 -17.70
CA LEU A 219 26.05 -0.79 -18.40
C LEU A 219 24.75 0.01 -18.33
N PHE A 220 23.60 -0.65 -18.24
CA PHE A 220 22.28 0.00 -18.14
C PHE A 220 22.05 0.72 -16.79
N PHE A 221 22.68 0.22 -15.72
CA PHE A 221 22.56 0.81 -14.37
C PHE A 221 23.55 1.94 -14.10
N VAL A 222 24.69 2.00 -14.80
CA VAL A 222 25.76 2.98 -14.50
C VAL A 222 25.66 4.23 -15.36
N THR A 223 25.29 4.12 -16.65
CA THR A 223 25.12 5.31 -17.50
C THR A 223 23.98 6.20 -17.02
N PHE A 224 22.92 5.62 -16.45
CA PHE A 224 21.76 6.38 -15.95
C PHE A 224 21.99 7.05 -14.58
N PHE A 225 22.93 6.57 -13.76
CA PHE A 225 23.11 7.06 -12.37
C PHE A 225 24.22 8.09 -12.20
N PHE A 226 25.20 8.10 -13.09
CA PHE A 226 26.39 8.97 -12.95
C PHE A 226 26.55 9.99 -14.07
N TYR A 227 25.91 9.82 -15.23
CA TYR A 227 26.07 10.69 -16.40
C TYR A 227 24.75 11.21 -17.01
N GLY A 228 23.61 10.99 -16.34
CA GLY A 228 22.31 11.56 -16.70
C GLY A 228 21.90 12.69 -15.77
#